data_AF-A0A8T5BWI9-F1
#
_entry.id   AF-A0A8T5BWI9-F1
#
_cell.length_a   1.000
_cell.length_b   1.000
_cell.length_c   1.000
_cell.angle_alpha   90.00
_cell.angle_beta   90.00
_cell.angle_gamma   90.00
#
_symmetry.space_group_name_H-M   'P 1'
#
loop_
_entity.id
_entity.type
_entity.pdbx_description
1 polymer ?
#
loop_
_entity_poly.entity_id
_entity_poly.type
_entity_poly.pdbx_seq_one_letter_code
_entity_poly.pdbx_strand_id
1 'polypeptide(L)' 'LANMLYWLWFVNFNVAIFNALPIYPLDGGRIFQITIRSVKWLDKHETKIIIAVTAIMLTVILMSIVIPFIT' A
#
# COMPACT_ATOMS: atom_id res chain seq x y z
N LEU A 1 19.62 6.86 -24.98
CA LEU A 1 19.36 7.72 -23.80
C LEU A 1 17.86 7.77 -23.47
N ALA A 2 16.98 8.20 -24.39
CA ALA A 2 15.53 8.29 -24.14
C ALA A 2 14.88 7.00 -23.59
N ASN A 3 15.22 5.84 -24.16
CA ASN A 3 14.70 4.55 -23.68
C ASN A 3 15.12 4.24 -22.23
N MET A 4 16.36 4.60 -21.85
CA MET A 4 16.88 4.38 -20.51
C MET A 4 16.22 5.31 -19.48
N LEU A 5 15.97 6.58 -19.84
CA LEU A 5 15.20 7.51 -19.00
C LEU A 5 13.75 7.04 -18.84
N TYR A 6 13.14 6.52 -19.92
CA TYR A 6 11.80 5.95 -19.86
C TYR A 6 11.71 4.82 -18.84
N TRP A 7 12.59 3.82 -18.93
CA TRP A 7 12.62 2.71 -17.99
C TRP A 7 12.94 3.14 -16.56
N LEU A 8 13.87 4.08 -16.39
CA LEU A 8 14.23 4.60 -15.09
C LEU A 8 13.04 5.31 -14.42
N TRP A 9 12.33 6.17 -15.14
CA TRP A 9 11.13 6.82 -14.61
C TRP A 9 10.00 5.80 -14.35
N PHE A 10 9.71 4.94 -15.33
CA PHE A 10 8.60 3.99 -15.26
C PHE A 10 8.74 3.05 -14.06
N VAL A 11 9.92 2.45 -13.85
CA VAL A 11 10.14 1.53 -12.72
C VAL A 11 10.05 2.27 -11.38
N ASN A 12 10.72 3.43 -11.24
CA ASN A 12 10.68 4.19 -10.00
C ASN A 12 9.26 4.64 -9.64
N PHE A 13 8.48 5.07 -10.64
CA PHE A 13 7.09 5.51 -10.43
C PHE A 13 6.20 4.35 -9.95
N ASN A 14 6.34 3.17 -10.56
CA ASN A 14 5.59 1.99 -10.13
C ASN A 14 5.97 1.59 -8.69
N VAL A 15 7.27 1.51 -8.37
CA VAL A 15 7.73 1.16 -7.01
C VAL A 15 7.26 2.19 -5.98
N ALA A 16 7.27 3.48 -6.32
CA ALA A 16 6.76 4.53 -5.45
C ALA A 16 5.27 4.35 -5.13
N ILE A 17 4.45 3.99 -6.13
CA ILE A 17 3.02 3.70 -5.91
C ILE A 17 2.86 2.50 -4.97
N PHE A 18 3.59 1.40 -5.20
CA PHE A 18 3.52 0.22 -4.34
C PHE A 18 3.96 0.53 -2.89
N ASN A 19 5.03 1.31 -2.70
CA ASN A 19 5.50 1.72 -1.38
C ASN A 19 4.54 2.69 -0.67
N ALA A 20 3.77 3.49 -1.40
CA ALA A 20 2.81 4.42 -0.82
C ALA A 20 1.50 3.74 -0.34
N LEU A 21 1.30 2.46 -0.64
CA LEU A 21 0.10 1.74 -0.19
C LEU A 21 0.10 1.58 1.35
N PRO A 22 -1.08 1.67 2.01
CA PRO A 22 -1.23 1.49 3.44
C PRO A 22 -1.20 0.00 3.83
N ILE A 23 -0.12 -0.69 3.46
CA ILE A 23 0.15 -2.09 3.74
C ILE A 23 1.38 -2.14 4.65
N TYR A 24 1.26 -2.75 5.82
CA TYR A 24 2.44 -3.02 6.66
C TYR A 24 3.24 -4.19 6.04
N PRO A 25 4.57 -4.11 5.79
CA PRO A 25 5.58 -3.18 6.31
C PRO A 25 6.05 -2.05 5.36
N LEU A 26 5.28 -1.72 4.32
CA LEU A 26 5.63 -0.67 3.34
C LEU A 26 5.56 0.74 3.96
N ASP A 27 6.23 1.71 3.34
CA ASP A 27 6.34 3.09 3.84
C ASP A 27 4.96 3.76 4.05
N GLY A 28 4.01 3.52 3.14
CA GLY A 28 2.63 3.99 3.24
C GLY A 28 1.89 3.43 4.45
N GLY A 29 2.16 2.18 4.83
CA GLY A 29 1.63 1.56 6.06
C GLY A 29 2.17 2.25 7.32
N ARG A 30 3.45 2.67 7.30
CA ARG A 30 4.07 3.41 8.41
C ARG A 30 3.55 4.84 8.53
N ILE A 31 3.38 5.54 7.40
CA ILE A 31 2.76 6.87 7.39
C ILE A 31 1.33 6.77 7.94
N PHE A 32 0.56 5.79 7.47
CA PHE A 32 -0.79 5.53 7.96
C PHE A 32 -0.83 5.24 9.47
N GLN A 33 0.13 4.46 9.98
CA GLN A 33 0.29 4.21 11.41
C GLN A 33 0.52 5.49 12.21
N ILE A 34 1.42 6.37 11.75
CA ILE A 34 1.70 7.65 12.39
C ILE A 34 0.44 8.56 12.37
N THR A 35 -0.30 8.57 11.26
CA THR A 35 -1.57 9.30 11.16
C THR A 35 -2.63 8.77 12.12
N ILE A 36 -2.73 7.45 12.31
CA ILE A 36 -3.65 6.89 13.30
C ILE A 36 -3.23 7.25 14.73
N ARG A 37 -1.93 7.18 15.05
CA ARG A 37 -1.39 7.56 16.36
C ARG A 37 -1.59 9.03 16.70
N SER A 38 -1.56 9.92 15.70
CA SER A 38 -1.84 11.34 15.96
C SER A 38 -3.29 11.58 16.40
N VAL A 39 -4.19 10.65 16.08
CA VAL A 39 -5.59 10.66 16.52
C VAL A 39 -5.72 9.88 17.83
N LYS A 40 -5.66 10.60 18.97
CA LYS A 40 -5.75 10.06 20.34
C LYS A 40 -6.90 9.07 20.59
N TRP A 41 -7.98 9.13 19.81
CA TRP A 41 -9.14 8.26 19.95
C TRP A 41 -8.92 6.86 19.35
N LEU A 42 -8.03 6.73 18.37
CA LEU A 42 -7.76 5.47 17.65
C LEU A 42 -6.58 4.69 18.23
N ASP A 43 -5.83 5.29 19.16
CA ASP A 43 -4.62 4.72 19.78
C ASP A 43 -4.85 3.30 20.36
N LYS A 44 -6.01 3.08 20.98
CA LYS A 44 -6.38 1.76 21.57
C LYS A 44 -6.64 0.67 20.53
N HIS A 45 -6.90 1.04 19.29
CA HIS A 45 -7.28 0.14 18.20
C HIS A 45 -6.33 0.19 17.02
N GLU A 46 -5.23 0.95 17.12
CA GLU A 46 -4.27 1.23 16.05
C GLU A 46 -3.83 -0.04 15.33
N THR A 47 -3.31 -1.02 16.06
CA THR A 47 -2.80 -2.27 15.48
C THR A 47 -3.89 -3.05 14.75
N LYS A 48 -5.12 -3.08 15.29
CA LYS A 48 -6.25 -3.79 14.67
C LYS A 48 -6.67 -3.10 13.37
N ILE A 49 -6.70 -1.75 13.36
CA ILE A 49 -7.06 -0.97 12.19
C ILE A 49 -6.00 -1.13 11.09
N ILE A 50 -4.72 -1.04 11.43
CA ILE A 50 -3.62 -1.22 10.47
C ILE A 50 -3.66 -2.62 9.85
N ILE A 51 -3.83 -3.67 10.66
CA ILE A 51 -3.91 -5.04 10.15
C ILE A 51 -5.16 -5.23 9.29
N ALA A 52 -6.31 -4.69 9.69
CA ALA A 52 -7.54 -4.77 8.91
C ALA A 52 -7.39 -4.06 7.55
N VAL A 53 -6.85 -2.83 7.53
CA VAL A 53 -6.61 -2.08 6.29
C VAL A 53 -5.59 -2.81 5.41
N THR A 54 -4.51 -3.32 6.00
CA THR A 54 -3.51 -4.12 5.27
C THR A 54 -4.13 -5.37 4.65
N ALA A 55 -4.96 -6.10 5.40
CA ALA A 55 -5.64 -7.30 4.91
C ALA A 55 -6.64 -6.99 3.79
N ILE A 56 -7.42 -5.90 3.91
CA ILE A 56 -8.33 -5.44 2.85
C ILE A 56 -7.55 -5.10 1.59
N MET A 57 -6.47 -4.32 1.71
CA MET A 57 -5.63 -3.94 0.56
C MET A 57 -5.04 -5.17 -0.13
N LEU A 58 -4.50 -6.12 0.63
CA LEU A 58 -4.00 -7.39 0.08
C LEU A 58 -5.10 -8.18 -0.62
N THR A 59 -6.30 -8.22 -0.02
CA THR A 59 -7.43 -8.95 -0.62
C THR A 59 -7.87 -8.30 -1.93
N VAL A 60 -7.95 -6.97 -2.00
CA VAL A 60 -8.28 -6.24 -3.24
C VAL A 60 -7.24 -6.49 -4.33
N ILE A 61 -5.95 -6.50 -3.99
CA ILE A 61 -4.87 -6.82 -4.93
C ILE A 61 -4.95 -8.28 -5.41
N LEU A 62 -5.23 -9.22 -4.51
CA LEU A 62 -5.42 -10.63 -4.88
C LEU A 62 -6.62 -10.80 -5.79
N MET A 63 -7.75 -10.14 -5.50
CA MET A 63 -8.93 -10.19 -6.35
C MET A 63 -8.67 -9.57 -7.72
N SER A 64 -7.96 -8.43 -7.81
CA SER A 64 -7.66 -7.80 -9.10
C SER A 64 -6.78 -8.69 -9.99
N ILE A 65 -5.95 -9.54 -9.39
CA ILE A 65 -5.18 -10.55 -10.11
C ILE A 65 -6.05 -11.74 -10.48
N VAL A 66 -6.91 -12.25 -9.58
CA VAL A 66 -7.67 -13.50 -9.77
C VAL A 66 -8.87 -13.34 -10.71
N ILE A 67 -9.60 -12.21 -10.65
CA ILE A 67 -10.77 -11.93 -11.49
C ILE A 67 -10.54 -12.23 -12.98
N PRO A 68 -9.48 -11.72 -13.64
CA PRO A 68 -9.24 -11.98 -15.06
C PRO A 68 -8.90 -13.43 -15.42
N PHE A 69 -8.70 -14.32 -14.44
CA PHE A 69 -8.54 -15.76 -14.71
C PHE A 69 -9.86 -16.54 -14.62
N ILE A 70 -10.90 -15.95 -14.03
CA ILE A 70 -12.21 -16.59 -13.84
C ILE A 70 -13.22 -16.10 -14.89
N THR A 71 -13.08 -14.84 -15.35
CA THR A 71 -13.86 -14.25 -16.45
C THR A 71 -13.11 -14.34 -17.76
#